data_AF-A0AAW3ZFQ1-F1
#
_entry.id   AF-A0AAW3ZFQ1-F1
#
_cell.length_a   1.000
_cell.length_b   1.000
_cell.length_c   1.000
_cell.angle_alpha   90.00
_cell.angle_beta   90.00
_cell.angle_gamma   90.00
#
_symmetry.space_group_name_H-M   'P 1'
#
loop_
_entity.id
_entity.type
_entity.pdbx_description
1 polymer ?
#
loop_
_entity_poly.entity_id
_entity_poly.type
_entity_poly.pdbx_seq_one_letter_code
_entity_poly.pdbx_strand_id
1 'polypeptide(L)'
;MRQLVVACADIGSMKNTKSNFGWHSSAGAEGCYASELVAHLADLLAQGLPVALGFECPLFVPLRSDERALTNQRAGEEGKPWSAAAGCGAMGTGLVQVAWILRQLRDRLSGVPAFSLTWSEFQQARGGLFFWEAFVTGTGKRDGHVGDARSAVEAFQAALPTVDSANALPNDGAVLSLLGAALIRAGWTKDVSVLSQQLVVIRTSAQV
;
A
#
# COMPACT_ATOMS: atom_id res chain seq x y z
N MET A 1 16.91 15.08 2.80
CA MET A 1 16.31 13.88 3.42
C MET A 1 17.36 12.78 3.40
N ARG A 2 17.40 11.88 4.40
CA ARG A 2 18.08 10.58 4.23
C ARG A 2 17.46 9.87 3.02
N GLN A 3 18.20 8.96 2.38
CA GLN A 3 17.70 8.22 1.23
C GLN A 3 16.40 7.50 1.58
N LEU A 4 15.31 7.85 0.89
CA LEU A 4 14.00 7.20 1.03
C LEU A 4 14.10 5.77 0.51
N VAL A 5 13.60 4.82 1.29
CA VAL A 5 13.39 3.45 0.82
C VAL A 5 11.92 3.26 0.47
N VAL A 6 11.65 2.78 -0.73
CA VAL A 6 10.32 2.47 -1.21
C VAL A 6 10.18 0.95 -1.23
N ALA A 7 9.14 0.42 -0.61
CA ALA A 7 8.82 -1.00 -0.64
C ALA A 7 7.36 -1.18 -1.06
N CYS A 8 7.07 -2.30 -1.72
CA CYS A 8 5.71 -2.69 -2.07
C CYS A 8 5.52 -4.18 -1.82
N ALA A 9 4.33 -4.57 -1.37
CA ALA A 9 3.88 -5.94 -1.30
C ALA A 9 2.76 -6.17 -2.31
N ASP A 10 2.92 -7.16 -3.20
CA ASP A 10 1.86 -7.75 -3.98
C ASP A 10 1.09 -8.76 -3.11
N ILE A 11 -0.20 -8.46 -2.88
CA ILE A 11 -1.05 -9.23 -1.98
C ILE A 11 -1.63 -10.43 -2.71
N GLY A 12 -1.37 -11.61 -2.16
CA GLY A 12 -2.04 -12.82 -2.60
C GLY A 12 -1.89 -13.97 -1.62
N SER A 13 -2.40 -15.14 -2.00
CA SER A 13 -2.46 -16.29 -1.10
C SER A 13 -1.07 -16.75 -0.67
N MET A 14 -0.83 -16.84 0.64
CA MET A 14 0.38 -17.47 1.17
C MET A 14 0.15 -18.99 1.30
N LYS A 15 0.97 -19.80 0.64
CA LYS A 15 0.93 -21.27 0.70
C LYS A 15 2.35 -21.82 0.84
N ASN A 16 2.49 -22.96 1.52
CA ASN A 16 3.79 -23.58 1.80
C ASN A 16 4.60 -23.96 0.55
N THR A 17 3.95 -24.19 -0.59
CA THR A 17 4.61 -24.67 -1.82
C THR A 17 4.72 -23.62 -2.92
N LYS A 18 3.77 -22.70 -3.02
CA LYS A 18 3.79 -21.56 -3.94
C LYS A 18 3.00 -20.41 -3.36
N SER A 19 3.72 -19.42 -2.82
CA SER A 19 3.13 -18.17 -2.35
C SER A 19 2.78 -17.29 -3.56
N ASN A 20 1.56 -16.76 -3.56
CA ASN A 20 1.12 -15.69 -4.45
C ASN A 20 1.28 -14.32 -3.77
N PHE A 21 2.08 -14.25 -2.71
CA PHE A 21 2.54 -13.00 -2.10
C PHE A 21 3.97 -12.75 -2.57
N GLY A 22 4.27 -11.50 -2.92
CA GLY A 22 5.61 -11.07 -3.27
C GLY A 22 5.88 -9.68 -2.74
N TRP A 23 7.12 -9.35 -2.45
CA TRP A 23 7.49 -7.99 -2.07
C TRP A 23 8.84 -7.61 -2.63
N HIS A 24 9.02 -6.31 -2.87
CA HIS A 24 10.27 -5.74 -3.34
C HIS A 24 10.52 -4.41 -2.63
N SER A 25 11.80 -4.06 -2.49
CA SER A 25 12.28 -2.83 -1.87
C SER A 25 13.35 -2.18 -2.74
N SER A 26 13.31 -0.86 -2.88
CA SER A 26 14.30 -0.06 -3.62
C SER A 26 15.71 -0.14 -3.05
N ALA A 27 15.88 -0.70 -1.84
CA ALA A 27 17.16 -1.08 -1.25
C ALA A 27 17.73 -2.41 -1.80
N GLY A 28 17.07 -3.05 -2.77
CA GLY A 28 17.51 -4.29 -3.42
C GLY A 28 17.05 -5.59 -2.75
N ALA A 29 16.31 -5.52 -1.64
CA ALA A 29 15.75 -6.69 -0.96
C ALA A 29 14.38 -7.06 -1.54
N GLU A 30 14.08 -8.37 -1.56
CA GLU A 30 12.80 -8.92 -2.02
C GLU A 30 12.54 -10.29 -1.41
N GLY A 31 11.30 -10.77 -1.54
CA GLY A 31 10.93 -12.09 -1.04
C GLY A 31 9.45 -12.44 -1.26
N CYS A 32 9.05 -13.59 -0.73
CA CYS A 32 7.72 -14.17 -0.97
C CYS A 32 6.92 -14.37 0.33
N TYR A 33 7.46 -13.90 1.47
CA TYR A 33 6.81 -13.99 2.77
C TYR A 33 6.70 -12.62 3.45
N ALA A 34 5.53 -12.35 4.01
CA ALA A 34 5.27 -11.11 4.75
C ALA A 34 6.18 -10.92 5.97
N SER A 35 6.64 -12.01 6.60
CA SER A 35 7.59 -11.94 7.72
C SER A 35 8.96 -11.39 7.32
N GLU A 36 9.41 -11.67 6.09
CA GLU A 36 10.67 -11.17 5.56
C GLU A 36 10.59 -9.67 5.29
N LEU A 37 9.49 -9.23 4.67
CA LEU A 37 9.18 -7.82 4.48
C LEU A 37 9.17 -7.08 5.83
N VAL A 38 8.47 -7.63 6.82
CA VAL A 38 8.40 -7.04 8.16
C VAL A 38 9.78 -6.90 8.80
N ALA A 39 10.63 -7.93 8.70
CA ALA A 39 11.99 -7.88 9.25
C ALA A 39 12.81 -6.78 8.57
N HIS A 40 12.80 -6.75 7.23
CA HIS A 40 13.49 -5.75 6.43
C HIS A 40 13.05 -4.31 6.78
N LEU A 41 11.75 -4.06 6.83
CA LEU A 41 11.20 -2.74 7.17
C LEU A 41 11.53 -2.34 8.62
N ALA A 42 11.48 -3.27 9.57
CA ALA A 42 11.83 -2.99 10.96
C ALA A 42 13.29 -2.54 11.08
N ASP A 43 14.22 -3.19 10.37
CA ASP A 43 15.64 -2.83 10.36
C ASP A 43 15.87 -1.43 9.77
N LEU A 44 15.17 -1.08 8.68
CA LEU A 44 15.24 0.25 8.07
C LEU A 44 14.72 1.34 9.02
N LEU A 45 13.59 1.08 9.68
CA LEU A 45 12.98 2.03 10.60
C LEU A 45 13.79 2.19 11.88
N ALA A 46 14.40 1.11 12.39
CA ALA A 46 15.32 1.16 13.53
C ALA A 46 16.57 2.01 13.24
N GLN A 47 17.02 2.05 11.98
CA GLN A 47 18.09 2.95 11.53
C GLN A 47 17.63 4.41 11.34
N GLY A 48 16.32 4.67 11.49
CA GLY A 48 15.71 5.98 11.27
C GLY A 48 15.72 6.38 9.79
N LEU A 49 15.59 5.41 8.88
CA LEU A 49 15.39 5.69 7.46
C LEU A 49 13.91 5.98 7.20
N PRO A 50 13.59 6.99 6.37
CA PRO A 50 12.23 7.19 5.88
C PRO A 50 11.85 6.05 4.93
N VAL A 51 10.65 5.50 5.10
CA VAL A 51 10.16 4.36 4.31
C VAL A 51 8.79 4.68 3.72
N ALA A 52 8.58 4.41 2.43
CA ALA A 52 7.28 4.41 1.78
C ALA A 52 6.84 2.96 1.51
N LEU A 53 5.79 2.49 2.17
CA LEU A 53 5.27 1.13 2.07
C LEU A 53 3.95 1.08 1.30
N GLY A 54 3.96 0.36 0.18
CA GLY A 54 2.82 0.13 -0.69
C GLY A 54 2.23 -1.27 -0.55
N PHE A 55 0.95 -1.39 -0.84
CA PHE A 55 0.27 -2.68 -0.99
C PHE A 55 -0.51 -2.73 -2.31
N GLU A 56 -0.35 -3.80 -3.07
CA GLU A 56 -1.14 -4.10 -4.27
C GLU A 56 -2.45 -4.76 -3.85
N CYS A 57 -3.37 -3.95 -3.36
CA CYS A 57 -4.77 -4.30 -3.12
C CYS A 57 -5.54 -3.00 -2.87
N PRO A 58 -6.87 -2.97 -3.06
CA PRO A 58 -7.66 -1.81 -2.65
C PRO A 58 -7.46 -1.50 -1.15
N LEU A 59 -6.99 -0.30 -0.83
CA LEU A 59 -6.78 0.19 0.55
C LEU A 59 -7.85 1.19 0.99
N PHE A 60 -8.74 1.60 0.08
CA PHE A 60 -9.95 2.34 0.41
C PHE A 60 -11.05 2.02 -0.60
N VAL A 61 -12.29 2.22 -0.18
CA VAL A 61 -13.48 2.17 -1.06
C VAL A 61 -14.29 3.46 -0.91
N PRO A 62 -14.86 3.99 -2.00
CA PRO A 62 -15.65 5.22 -1.94
C PRO A 62 -16.98 4.99 -1.22
N LEU A 63 -17.36 5.90 -0.34
CA LEU A 63 -18.71 5.94 0.22
C LEU A 63 -19.62 6.71 -0.75
N ARG A 64 -20.63 6.02 -1.27
CA ARG A 64 -21.59 6.58 -2.23
C ARG A 64 -22.97 6.70 -1.58
N SER A 65 -23.69 7.76 -1.91
CA SER A 65 -25.08 7.97 -1.46
C SER A 65 -26.09 7.22 -2.33
N ASP A 66 -25.82 7.05 -3.63
CA ASP A 66 -26.66 6.25 -4.53
C ASP A 66 -26.34 4.77 -4.35
N GLU A 67 -27.33 3.99 -3.92
CA GLU A 67 -27.22 2.55 -3.69
C GLU A 67 -26.78 1.79 -4.95
N ARG A 68 -27.14 2.29 -6.14
CA ARG A 68 -26.78 1.67 -7.43
C ARG A 68 -25.30 1.87 -7.78
N ALA A 69 -24.62 2.79 -7.09
CA ALA A 69 -23.21 3.10 -7.30
C ALA A 69 -22.29 2.48 -6.25
N LEU A 70 -22.82 1.78 -5.25
CA LEU A 70 -22.03 1.22 -4.14
C LEU A 70 -20.91 0.29 -4.59
N THR A 71 -21.11 -0.44 -5.68
CA THR A 71 -20.13 -1.40 -6.22
C THR A 71 -19.45 -0.88 -7.49
N ASN A 72 -19.67 0.37 -7.87
CA ASN A 72 -19.05 0.94 -9.06
C ASN A 72 -17.54 1.13 -8.86
N GLN A 73 -16.84 1.18 -9.98
CA GLN A 73 -15.41 1.42 -10.02
C GLN A 73 -15.06 2.82 -9.47
N ARG A 74 -13.86 2.95 -8.93
CA ARG A 74 -13.29 4.24 -8.54
C ARG A 74 -13.00 5.06 -9.80
N ALA A 75 -13.01 6.38 -9.67
CA ALA A 75 -12.62 7.25 -10.78
C ALA A 75 -11.16 6.93 -11.18
N GLY A 76 -10.95 6.64 -12.46
CA GLY A 76 -9.67 6.18 -12.99
C GLY A 76 -9.55 4.66 -13.13
N GLU A 77 -10.36 3.83 -12.48
CA GLU A 77 -10.39 2.39 -12.75
C GLU A 77 -10.94 2.14 -14.17
N GLU A 78 -10.16 1.49 -15.04
CA GLU A 78 -10.44 1.34 -16.48
C GLU A 78 -11.40 0.18 -16.79
N GLY A 79 -12.60 0.21 -16.22
CA GLY A 79 -13.67 -0.75 -16.51
C GLY A 79 -13.70 -1.98 -15.60
N LYS A 80 -12.79 -2.10 -14.62
CA LYS A 80 -12.76 -3.20 -13.66
C LYS A 80 -12.90 -2.65 -12.24
N PRO A 81 -14.09 -2.71 -11.63
CA PRO A 81 -14.30 -2.15 -10.30
C PRO A 81 -13.55 -2.97 -9.24
N TRP A 82 -13.12 -2.30 -8.17
CA TRP A 82 -12.62 -2.94 -6.94
C TRP A 82 -13.55 -4.03 -6.38
N SER A 83 -14.85 -3.94 -6.66
CA SER A 83 -15.88 -4.88 -6.21
C SER A 83 -15.95 -6.17 -7.06
N ALA A 84 -15.33 -6.19 -8.24
CA ALA A 84 -15.28 -7.38 -9.09
C ALA A 84 -14.40 -8.47 -8.47
N ALA A 85 -14.54 -9.72 -8.94
CA ALA A 85 -13.95 -10.91 -8.32
C ALA A 85 -12.46 -10.78 -7.94
N ALA A 86 -11.62 -10.25 -8.83
CA ALA A 86 -10.19 -10.07 -8.57
C ALA A 86 -9.93 -8.98 -7.52
N GLY A 87 -10.52 -7.80 -7.69
CA GLY A 87 -10.36 -6.68 -6.76
C GLY A 87 -10.90 -7.00 -5.36
N CYS A 88 -12.08 -7.61 -5.29
CA CYS A 88 -12.73 -7.97 -4.03
C CYS A 88 -11.95 -9.08 -3.31
N GLY A 89 -11.43 -10.06 -4.06
CA GLY A 89 -10.57 -11.11 -3.51
C GLY A 89 -9.24 -10.57 -2.96
N ALA A 90 -8.59 -9.68 -3.72
CA ALA A 90 -7.36 -9.01 -3.29
C ALA A 90 -7.62 -8.13 -2.06
N MET A 91 -8.71 -7.35 -2.05
CA MET A 91 -9.13 -6.52 -0.93
C MET A 91 -9.38 -7.36 0.33
N GLY A 92 -10.15 -8.45 0.23
CA GLY A 92 -10.42 -9.34 1.35
C GLY A 92 -9.16 -9.99 1.92
N THR A 93 -8.24 -10.40 1.04
CA THR A 93 -6.94 -10.93 1.45
C THR A 93 -6.06 -9.86 2.11
N GLY A 94 -6.05 -8.66 1.52
CA GLY A 94 -5.29 -7.50 1.98
C GLY A 94 -5.69 -7.03 3.37
N LEU A 95 -6.98 -7.03 3.69
CA LEU A 95 -7.48 -6.68 5.04
C LEU A 95 -6.78 -7.48 6.15
N VAL A 96 -6.58 -8.78 5.92
CA VAL A 96 -5.93 -9.65 6.91
C VAL A 96 -4.42 -9.46 6.89
N GLN A 97 -3.81 -9.44 5.70
CA GLN A 97 -2.36 -9.37 5.58
C GLN A 97 -1.79 -8.02 6.00
N VAL A 98 -2.40 -6.91 5.60
CA VAL A 98 -1.98 -5.55 5.99
C VAL A 98 -2.07 -5.38 7.51
N ALA A 99 -3.19 -5.77 8.13
CA ALA A 99 -3.34 -5.69 9.58
C ALA A 99 -2.30 -6.56 10.31
N TRP A 100 -1.97 -7.74 9.78
CA TRP A 100 -0.92 -8.59 10.32
C TRP A 100 0.47 -7.95 10.19
N ILE A 101 0.85 -7.45 9.00
CA ILE A 101 2.14 -6.79 8.75
C ILE A 101 2.31 -5.60 9.69
N LEU A 102 1.30 -4.73 9.80
CA LEU A 102 1.32 -3.59 10.71
C LEU A 102 1.49 -4.02 12.16
N ARG A 103 0.77 -5.06 12.60
CA ARG A 103 0.90 -5.56 13.97
C ARG A 103 2.31 -6.11 14.23
N GLN A 104 2.86 -6.88 13.30
CA GLN A 104 4.21 -7.45 13.45
C GLN A 104 5.30 -6.38 13.43
N LEU A 105 5.17 -5.35 12.59
CA LEU A 105 6.08 -4.20 12.60
C LEU A 105 6.07 -3.50 13.96
N ARG A 106 4.88 -3.22 14.48
CA ARG A 106 4.73 -2.57 15.79
C ARG A 106 5.35 -3.40 16.91
N ASP A 107 5.11 -4.71 16.91
CA ASP A 107 5.59 -5.60 17.98
C ASP A 107 7.12 -5.82 17.91
N ARG A 108 7.77 -5.54 16.76
CA ARG A 108 9.24 -5.59 16.59
C ARG A 108 9.95 -4.28 16.91
N LEU A 109 9.24 -3.16 16.81
CA LEU A 109 9.79 -1.84 17.09
C LEU A 109 9.56 -1.49 18.57
N SER A 110 10.42 -0.64 19.15
CA SER A 110 10.31 -0.19 20.54
C SER A 110 9.13 0.78 20.81
N GLY A 111 8.29 1.00 19.80
CA GLY A 111 7.12 1.85 19.82
C GLY A 111 6.47 1.91 18.45
N VAL A 112 5.34 2.60 18.34
CA VAL A 112 4.71 2.88 17.04
C VAL A 112 5.58 3.91 16.31
N PRO A 113 6.14 3.59 15.13
CA PRO A 113 6.87 4.58 14.35
C PRO A 113 5.92 5.70 13.90
N ALA A 114 6.44 6.93 13.77
CA ALA A 114 5.69 8.00 13.13
C ALA A 114 5.24 7.55 11.74
N PHE A 115 3.99 7.85 11.39
CA PHE A 115 3.45 7.49 10.09
C PHE A 115 2.65 8.65 9.48
N SER A 116 2.48 8.61 8.17
CA SER A 116 1.76 9.60 7.39
C SER A 116 0.89 8.92 6.33
N LEU A 117 -0.29 9.47 6.10
CA LEU A 117 -1.24 8.99 5.08
C LEU A 117 -1.28 9.90 3.86
N THR A 118 -0.72 11.11 3.98
CA THR A 118 -0.48 12.01 2.85
C THR A 118 1.02 12.21 2.62
N TRP A 119 1.41 12.44 1.37
CA TRP A 119 2.82 12.64 1.03
C TRP A 119 3.35 13.95 1.62
N SER A 120 2.53 15.01 1.61
CA SER A 120 2.90 16.30 2.19
C SER A 120 3.26 16.22 3.69
N GLU A 121 2.49 15.47 4.50
CA GLU A 121 2.78 15.21 5.91
C GLU A 121 4.10 14.44 6.07
N PHE A 122 4.31 13.43 5.25
CA PHE A 122 5.54 12.62 5.28
C PHE A 122 6.79 13.46 4.98
N GLN A 123 6.71 14.31 3.96
CA GLN A 123 7.81 15.22 3.61
C GLN A 123 8.15 16.19 4.75
N GLN A 124 7.13 16.69 5.45
CA GLN A 124 7.28 17.57 6.61
C GLN A 124 7.89 16.84 7.81
N ALA A 125 7.48 15.59 8.06
CA ALA A 125 7.98 14.76 9.15
C ALA A 125 9.46 14.36 8.97
N ARG A 126 9.96 14.33 7.72
CA ARG A 126 11.35 13.98 7.35
C ARG A 126 11.81 12.59 7.84
N GLY A 127 10.86 11.68 8.11
CA GLY A 127 11.12 10.36 8.67
C GLY A 127 9.84 9.56 8.88
N GLY A 128 9.98 8.29 9.29
CA GLY A 128 8.85 7.42 9.59
C GLY A 128 8.36 6.62 8.38
N LEU A 129 7.08 6.25 8.42
CA LEU A 129 6.40 5.45 7.41
C LEU A 129 5.36 6.25 6.63
N PHE A 130 5.46 6.24 5.31
CA PHE A 130 4.41 6.66 4.41
C PHE A 130 3.69 5.44 3.85
N PHE A 131 2.36 5.47 3.78
CA PHE A 131 1.58 4.39 3.17
C PHE A 131 0.96 4.82 1.84
N TRP A 132 0.91 3.90 0.88
CA TRP A 132 0.30 4.13 -0.43
C TRP A 132 -0.35 2.85 -0.99
N GLU A 133 -1.24 3.02 -1.97
CA GLU A 133 -1.85 1.90 -2.70
C GLU A 133 -1.13 1.70 -4.05
N ALA A 134 -0.68 0.49 -4.32
CA ALA A 134 -0.16 0.11 -5.62
C ALA A 134 -1.29 -0.38 -6.51
N PHE A 135 -1.36 0.13 -7.74
CA PHE A 135 -2.32 -0.31 -8.74
C PHE A 135 -1.59 -0.93 -9.94
N VAL A 136 -1.37 -2.25 -9.89
CA VAL A 136 -0.58 -2.97 -10.89
C VAL A 136 -1.50 -3.70 -11.86
N THR A 137 -1.63 -3.19 -13.09
CA THR A 137 -2.57 -3.75 -14.07
C THR A 137 -2.00 -3.85 -15.48
N GLY A 138 -2.62 -4.72 -16.29
CA GLY A 138 -2.35 -4.82 -17.72
C GLY A 138 -0.88 -5.05 -18.04
N THR A 139 -0.33 -4.23 -18.93
CA THR A 139 1.07 -4.26 -19.39
C THR A 139 2.08 -3.76 -18.35
N GLY A 140 1.63 -3.25 -17.20
CA GLY A 140 2.48 -2.89 -16.09
C GLY A 140 2.83 -4.06 -15.16
N LYS A 141 2.25 -5.24 -15.41
CA LYS A 141 2.60 -6.50 -14.71
C LYS A 141 3.90 -7.09 -15.25
N ARG A 142 4.63 -7.77 -14.38
CA ARG A 142 5.81 -8.58 -14.71
C ARG A 142 5.57 -10.05 -14.34
N ASP A 143 6.53 -10.90 -14.67
CA ASP A 143 6.45 -12.32 -14.30
C ASP A 143 6.51 -12.52 -12.78
N GLY A 144 5.35 -12.80 -12.20
CA GLY A 144 5.19 -13.16 -10.80
C GLY A 144 5.08 -11.98 -9.83
N HIS A 145 4.67 -12.28 -8.60
CA HIS A 145 4.27 -11.28 -7.60
C HIS A 145 5.43 -10.39 -7.13
N VAL A 146 6.65 -10.91 -7.07
CA VAL A 146 7.85 -10.08 -6.80
C VAL A 146 8.09 -9.09 -7.94
N GLY A 147 7.84 -9.50 -9.18
CA GLY A 147 7.93 -8.64 -10.36
C GLY A 147 6.90 -7.52 -10.32
N ASP A 148 5.65 -7.82 -9.99
CA ASP A 148 4.58 -6.82 -9.84
C ASP A 148 4.90 -5.81 -8.72
N ALA A 149 5.37 -6.30 -7.57
CA ALA A 149 5.85 -5.43 -6.48
C ALA A 149 7.01 -4.53 -6.91
N ARG A 150 7.95 -5.05 -7.71
CA ARG A 150 9.07 -4.27 -8.26
C ARG A 150 8.58 -3.17 -9.22
N SER A 151 7.66 -3.49 -10.14
CA SER A 151 7.06 -2.49 -11.03
C SER A 151 6.39 -1.37 -10.23
N ALA A 152 5.70 -1.71 -9.14
CA ALA A 152 5.07 -0.72 -8.27
C ALA A 152 6.10 0.21 -7.60
N VAL A 153 7.19 -0.35 -7.07
CA VAL A 153 8.30 0.43 -6.49
C VAL A 153 8.90 1.38 -7.52
N GLU A 154 9.17 0.91 -8.73
CA GLU A 154 9.72 1.74 -9.81
C GLU A 154 8.76 2.86 -10.23
N ALA A 155 7.47 2.57 -10.33
CA ALA A 155 6.44 3.57 -10.64
C ALA A 155 6.38 4.66 -9.56
N PHE A 156 6.47 4.28 -8.28
CA PHE A 156 6.55 5.23 -7.18
C PHE A 156 7.82 6.09 -7.26
N GLN A 157 8.98 5.47 -7.55
CA GLN A 157 10.23 6.21 -7.70
C GLN A 157 10.16 7.21 -8.86
N ALA A 158 9.50 6.86 -9.97
CA ALA A 158 9.28 7.75 -11.10
C ALA A 158 8.33 8.92 -10.78
N ALA A 159 7.43 8.76 -9.79
CA ALA A 159 6.54 9.82 -9.32
C ALA A 159 7.22 10.84 -8.38
N LEU A 160 8.44 10.57 -7.91
CA LEU A 160 9.18 11.50 -7.05
C LEU A 160 9.65 12.75 -7.84
N PRO A 161 9.70 13.93 -7.19
CA PRO A 161 9.35 14.20 -5.79
C PRO A 161 7.86 14.52 -5.56
N THR A 162 7.03 14.48 -6.60
CA THR A 162 5.63 14.98 -6.60
C THR A 162 4.60 13.84 -6.58
N VAL A 163 4.67 12.99 -5.55
CA VAL A 163 3.86 11.76 -5.45
C VAL A 163 2.36 12.04 -5.46
N ASP A 164 1.89 13.10 -4.78
CA ASP A 164 0.46 13.48 -4.78
C ASP A 164 -0.07 13.80 -6.18
N SER A 165 0.76 14.38 -7.05
CA SER A 165 0.38 14.71 -8.44
C SER A 165 0.28 13.47 -9.33
N ALA A 166 0.85 12.33 -8.91
CA ALA A 166 0.78 11.06 -9.61
C ALA A 166 -0.38 10.18 -9.11
N ASN A 167 -1.29 10.70 -8.27
CA ASN A 167 -2.43 9.95 -7.78
C ASN A 167 -3.34 9.50 -8.93
N ALA A 168 -3.34 8.19 -9.20
CA ALA A 168 -4.07 7.62 -10.33
C ALA A 168 -5.57 7.52 -10.09
N LEU A 169 -6.02 7.53 -8.83
CA LEU A 169 -7.43 7.39 -8.44
C LEU A 169 -7.85 8.53 -7.51
N PRO A 170 -7.84 9.80 -7.97
CA PRO A 170 -8.33 10.91 -7.15
C PRO A 170 -9.80 10.70 -6.81
N ASN A 171 -10.18 11.01 -5.57
CA ASN A 171 -11.57 10.95 -5.15
C ASN A 171 -11.89 12.12 -4.21
N ASP A 172 -12.87 12.93 -4.62
CA ASP A 172 -13.26 14.14 -3.91
C ASP A 172 -14.34 13.90 -2.82
N GLY A 173 -14.74 12.63 -2.62
CA GLY A 173 -15.81 12.23 -1.72
C GLY A 173 -15.34 11.49 -0.47
N ALA A 174 -16.27 11.18 0.43
CA ALA A 174 -15.97 10.35 1.60
C ALA A 174 -15.52 8.93 1.17
N VAL A 175 -14.60 8.35 1.95
CA VAL A 175 -14.11 6.99 1.74
C VAL A 175 -14.20 6.18 3.03
N LEU A 176 -14.24 4.86 2.87
CA LEU A 176 -13.89 3.92 3.94
C LEU A 176 -12.44 3.48 3.72
N SER A 177 -11.55 3.96 4.59
CA SER A 177 -10.13 3.61 4.59
C SER A 177 -9.91 2.24 5.23
N LEU A 178 -9.57 1.27 4.41
CA LEU A 178 -9.25 -0.10 4.85
C LEU A 178 -7.88 -0.14 5.54
N LEU A 179 -6.93 0.68 5.08
CA LEU A 179 -5.69 0.89 5.82
C LEU A 179 -5.96 1.56 7.17
N GLY A 180 -6.81 2.59 7.22
CA GLY A 180 -7.21 3.23 8.48
C GLY A 180 -7.77 2.22 9.49
N ALA A 181 -8.65 1.32 9.02
CA ALA A 181 -9.17 0.23 9.85
C ALA A 181 -8.05 -0.72 10.32
N ALA A 182 -7.11 -1.06 9.43
CA ALA A 182 -5.96 -1.90 9.78
C ALA A 182 -5.02 -1.24 10.81
N LEU A 183 -4.77 0.08 10.70
CA LEU A 183 -3.97 0.85 11.65
C LEU A 183 -4.59 0.84 13.05
N ILE A 184 -5.90 1.09 13.16
CA ILE A 184 -6.64 1.00 14.43
C ILE A 184 -6.56 -0.43 14.98
N ARG A 185 -6.85 -1.44 14.13
CA ARG A 185 -6.86 -2.85 14.54
C ARG A 185 -5.50 -3.36 15.02
N ALA A 186 -4.43 -2.92 14.36
CA ALA A 186 -3.04 -3.22 14.71
C ALA A 186 -2.56 -2.39 15.92
N GLY A 187 -3.35 -1.41 16.38
CA GLY A 187 -3.06 -0.55 17.52
C GLY A 187 -1.93 0.42 17.26
N TRP A 188 -1.89 1.00 16.06
CA TRP A 188 -1.00 2.10 15.68
C TRP A 188 -1.58 3.46 16.08
N THR A 189 -2.90 3.58 16.07
CA THR A 189 -3.60 4.80 16.48
C THR A 189 -4.94 4.45 17.13
N LYS A 190 -5.44 5.37 17.94
CA LYS A 190 -6.84 5.37 18.43
C LYS A 190 -7.67 6.47 17.76
N ASP A 191 -7.05 7.31 16.95
CA ASP A 191 -7.75 8.32 16.18
C ASP A 191 -8.56 7.64 15.07
N VAL A 192 -9.87 7.78 15.15
CA VAL A 192 -10.82 7.20 14.18
C VAL A 192 -10.89 8.01 12.88
N SER A 193 -10.33 9.23 12.85
CA SER A 193 -10.31 10.07 11.64
C SER A 193 -9.59 9.37 10.47
N VAL A 194 -8.65 8.47 10.76
CA VAL A 194 -7.94 7.66 9.76
C VAL A 194 -8.88 6.77 8.93
N LEU A 195 -10.08 6.45 9.43
CA LEU A 195 -11.10 5.69 8.68
C LEU A 195 -11.63 6.47 7.47
N SER A 196 -11.46 7.79 7.44
CA SER A 196 -11.90 8.67 6.35
C SER A 196 -10.76 9.11 5.44
N GLN A 197 -9.54 8.61 5.65
CA GLN A 197 -8.36 9.06 4.90
C GLN A 197 -8.17 8.25 3.63
N GLN A 198 -8.18 8.95 2.49
CA GLN A 198 -7.77 8.40 1.21
C GLN A 198 -6.24 8.31 1.15
N LEU A 199 -5.74 7.23 0.55
CA LEU A 199 -4.33 7.08 0.21
C LEU A 199 -4.05 7.55 -1.22
N VAL A 200 -2.81 7.97 -1.46
CA VAL A 200 -2.32 8.10 -2.83
C VAL A 200 -2.29 6.71 -3.49
N VAL A 201 -2.77 6.65 -4.73
CA VAL A 201 -2.72 5.43 -5.55
C VAL A 201 -1.71 5.65 -6.65
N ILE A 202 -0.69 4.80 -6.73
CA ILE A 202 0.31 4.85 -7.79
C ILE A 202 0.10 3.69 -8.74
N ARG A 203 -0.14 4.01 -10.02
CA ARG A 203 -0.34 3.03 -11.07
C ARG A 203 0.97 2.72 -11.79
N THR A 204 1.16 1.45 -12.14
CA THR A 204 2.25 1.06 -13.03
C THR A 204 1.93 1.39 -14.49
N SER A 205 2.92 1.95 -15.19
CA SER A 205 2.86 2.19 -16.64
C SER A 205 3.36 0.95 -17.39
N ALA A 206 2.98 0.82 -18.67
CA ALA A 206 3.63 -0.12 -19.57
C ALA A 206 5.15 0.12 -19.60
N GLN A 207 5.95 -0.94 -19.60
CA GLN A 207 7.37 -0.82 -19.91
C GLN A 207 7.51 -0.55 -21.42
N VAL A 208 8.26 0.50 -21.78
CA VAL A 208 8.68 0.77 -23.16
C VAL A 208 9.89 -0.11 -23.48
#